data_AF-A0A256VHA5-F1
#
_entry.id   AF-A0A256VHA5-F1
#
_cell.length_a   1.000
_cell.length_b   1.000
_cell.length_c   1.000
_cell.angle_alpha   90.00
_cell.angle_beta   90.00
_cell.angle_gamma   90.00
#
_symmetry.space_group_name_H-M   'P 1'
#
loop_
_entity.id
_entity.type
_entity.pdbx_description
1 polymer ?
#
loop_
_entity_poly.entity_id
_entity_poly.type
_entity_poly.pdbx_seq_one_letter_code
_entity_poly.pdbx_strand_id
1 'polypeptide(L)'
;MNHFLSFNAVNKVLRKILADLKIKRKNFHFHSLRHSHVALLLANGIDLYAISKRLGHSDIRTTSNTYAYLIDEYKKKTDDQITSALDKTFNFGEH
;
A
#
# COMPACT_ATOMS: atom_id res chain seq x y z
N MET A 1 -3.77 11.27 -30.12
CA MET A 1 -4.17 12.42 -29.27
C MET A 1 -4.51 11.87 -27.89
N ASN A 2 -3.51 11.61 -27.04
CA ASN A 2 -3.72 10.93 -25.75
C ASN A 2 -3.93 11.99 -24.66
N HIS A 3 -5.19 12.28 -24.37
CA HIS A 3 -5.61 13.19 -23.31
C HIS A 3 -5.33 12.58 -21.93
N PHE A 4 -4.07 12.61 -21.51
CA PHE A 4 -3.69 12.32 -20.13
C PHE A 4 -4.25 13.46 -19.28
N LEU A 5 -5.26 13.18 -18.46
CA LEU A 5 -5.73 14.09 -17.42
C LEU A 5 -4.51 14.67 -16.70
N SER A 6 -4.28 15.98 -16.84
CA SER A 6 -3.16 16.64 -16.19
C SER A 6 -3.18 16.32 -14.70
N PHE A 7 -2.05 15.91 -14.11
CA PHE A 7 -1.91 15.69 -12.67
C PHE A 7 -2.44 16.89 -11.85
N ASN A 8 -2.37 18.09 -12.42
CA ASN A 8 -2.92 19.32 -11.81
C ASN A 8 -4.45 19.32 -11.75
N ALA A 9 -5.13 18.82 -12.78
CA ALA A 9 -6.59 18.67 -12.78
C ALA A 9 -7.05 17.65 -11.74
N VAL A 10 -6.38 16.50 -11.67
CA VAL A 10 -6.66 15.46 -10.66
C VAL A 10 -6.41 15.99 -9.24
N ASN A 11 -5.29 16.68 -9.02
CA ASN A 11 -5.00 17.31 -7.73
C ASN A 11 -6.02 18.41 -7.38
N LYS A 12 -6.55 19.14 -8.36
CA LYS A 12 -7.61 20.15 -8.15
C LYS A 12 -8.90 19.50 -7.68
N VAL A 13 -9.32 18.40 -8.32
CA VAL A 13 -10.49 17.62 -7.90
C VAL A 13 -10.28 17.01 -6.51
N LEU A 14 -9.12 16.42 -6.26
CA LEU A 14 -8.76 15.87 -4.94
C LEU A 14 -8.85 16.93 -3.82
N ARG A 15 -8.30 18.14 -4.05
CA ARG A 15 -8.40 19.23 -3.08
C ARG A 15 -9.84 19.64 -2.80
N LYS A 16 -10.71 19.66 -3.82
CA LYS A 16 -12.13 19.96 -3.65
C LYS A 16 -12.81 18.90 -2.77
N ILE A 17 -12.61 17.61 -3.09
CA ILE A 17 -13.17 16.50 -2.30
C ILE A 17 -12.70 16.55 -0.84
N LEU A 18 -11.41 16.81 -0.59
CA LEU A 18 -10.89 16.95 0.78
C LEU A 18 -11.53 18.11 1.54
N ALA A 19 -11.78 19.24 0.86
CA ALA A 19 -12.46 20.38 1.45
C ALA A 19 -13.93 20.05 1.79
N ASP A 20 -14.65 19.39 0.88
CA ASP A 20 -16.04 18.96 1.08
C ASP A 20 -16.17 17.97 2.26
N LEU A 21 -15.19 17.08 2.42
CA LEU A 21 -15.10 16.13 3.54
C LEU A 21 -14.50 16.75 4.83
N LYS A 22 -14.17 18.06 4.84
CA LYS A 22 -13.53 18.78 5.96
C LYS A 22 -12.20 18.16 6.42
N ILE A 23 -11.49 17.47 5.52
CA ILE A 23 -10.19 16.85 5.82
C ILE A 23 -9.08 17.86 5.55
N LYS A 24 -8.40 18.31 6.61
CA LYS A 24 -7.22 19.20 6.50
C LYS A 24 -5.94 18.37 6.52
N ARG A 25 -5.42 18.01 5.35
CA ARG A 25 -4.05 17.48 5.20
C ARG A 25 -3.21 18.37 4.29
N LYS A 26 -2.17 18.98 4.85
CA LYS A 26 -1.15 19.71 4.08
C LYS A 26 -0.39 18.71 3.20
N ASN A 27 -0.06 19.13 1.98
CA ASN A 27 0.75 18.37 1.01
C ASN A 27 0.15 17.02 0.58
N PHE A 28 -1.17 16.84 0.72
CA PHE A 28 -1.84 15.63 0.22
C PHE A 28 -2.15 15.78 -1.27
N HIS A 29 -1.59 14.86 -2.06
CA HIS A 29 -1.67 14.88 -3.53
C HIS A 29 -2.02 13.50 -4.06
N PHE A 30 -2.20 13.40 -5.38
CA PHE A 30 -2.48 12.13 -6.04
C PHE A 30 -1.48 11.01 -5.68
N HIS A 31 -0.19 11.34 -5.51
CA HIS A 31 0.81 10.35 -5.09
C HIS A 31 0.56 9.82 -3.66
N SER A 32 0.03 10.66 -2.76
CA SER A 32 -0.40 10.24 -1.43
C SER A 32 -1.49 9.17 -1.48
N LEU A 33 -2.44 9.28 -2.42
CA LEU A 33 -3.44 8.23 -2.65
C LEU A 33 -2.79 6.92 -3.13
N ARG A 34 -1.80 7.01 -4.03
CA ARG A 34 -1.05 5.82 -4.48
C ARG A 34 -0.34 5.14 -3.31
N HIS A 35 0.26 5.90 -2.39
CA HIS A 35 0.86 5.31 -1.18
C HIS A 35 -0.17 4.65 -0.27
N SER A 36 -1.30 5.32 0.00
CA SER A 36 -2.37 4.72 0.81
C SER A 36 -2.93 3.45 0.18
N HIS A 37 -3.09 3.43 -1.16
CA HIS A 37 -3.54 2.27 -1.90
C HIS A 37 -2.58 1.08 -1.78
N VAL A 38 -1.27 1.31 -1.90
CA VAL A 38 -0.25 0.25 -1.73
C VAL A 38 -0.20 -0.25 -0.29
N ALA A 39 -0.25 0.65 0.69
CA ALA A 39 -0.28 0.28 2.10
C ALA A 39 -1.49 -0.61 2.41
N LEU A 40 -2.67 -0.28 1.86
CA LEU A 40 -3.88 -1.08 2.02
C LEU A 40 -3.74 -2.47 1.36
N LEU A 41 -3.19 -2.55 0.15
CA LEU A 41 -3.02 -3.85 -0.52
C LEU A 41 -2.04 -4.76 0.24
N LEU A 42 -0.92 -4.22 0.73
CA LEU A 42 0.00 -4.96 1.59
C LEU A 42 -0.69 -5.39 2.90
N ALA A 43 -1.54 -4.53 3.48
CA ALA A 43 -2.35 -4.85 4.66
C ALA A 43 -3.24 -6.08 4.50
N ASN A 44 -3.74 -6.27 3.29
CA ASN A 44 -4.61 -7.38 2.94
C ASN A 44 -3.84 -8.61 2.44
N GLY A 45 -2.51 -8.63 2.59
CA GLY A 45 -1.66 -9.76 2.22
C GLY A 45 -1.47 -9.94 0.71
N ILE A 46 -1.77 -8.92 -0.10
CA ILE A 46 -1.52 -8.97 -1.54
C ILE A 46 -0.02 -8.86 -1.80
N ASP A 47 0.49 -9.73 -2.66
CA ASP A 47 1.92 -9.79 -2.95
C ASP A 47 2.41 -8.56 -3.72
N LEU A 48 3.68 -8.21 -3.50
CA LEU A 48 4.31 -7.02 -4.08
C LEU A 48 4.37 -7.06 -5.61
N TYR A 49 4.47 -8.24 -6.21
CA TYR A 49 4.52 -8.39 -7.66
C TYR A 49 3.16 -8.07 -8.28
N ALA A 50 2.05 -8.59 -7.73
CA ALA A 50 0.70 -8.25 -8.15
C ALA A 50 0.40 -6.75 -7.96
N ILE A 51 0.83 -6.17 -6.83
CA ILE A 51 0.75 -4.71 -6.62
C ILE A 51 1.51 -3.97 -7.72
N SER A 52 2.75 -4.35 -8.00
CA SER A 52 3.59 -3.72 -9.02
C SER A 52 2.97 -3.78 -10.42
N LYS A 53 2.38 -4.92 -10.79
CA LYS A 53 1.65 -5.08 -12.05
C LYS A 53 0.39 -4.22 -12.12
N ARG A 54 -0.39 -4.15 -11.04
CA ARG A 54 -1.57 -3.28 -10.93
C ARG A 54 -1.20 -1.80 -11.05
N LEU A 55 -0.04 -1.42 -10.55
CA LEU A 55 0.51 -0.06 -10.64
C LEU A 55 1.05 0.28 -12.03
N GLY A 56 1.18 -0.70 -12.93
CA GLY A 56 1.73 -0.53 -14.28
C GLY A 56 3.25 -0.35 -14.30
N HIS A 57 3.96 -0.72 -13.23
CA HIS A 57 5.42 -0.64 -13.20
C HIS A 57 6.02 -1.80 -14.00
N SER A 58 6.85 -1.47 -14.99
CA SER A 58 7.59 -2.44 -15.79
C SER A 58 8.65 -3.20 -14.97
N ASP A 59 9.19 -2.56 -13.94
CA ASP A 59 10.15 -3.13 -12.99
C ASP A 59 9.58 -3.12 -11.57
N ILE A 60 9.59 -4.29 -10.93
CA ILE A 60 9.19 -4.45 -9.52
C ILE A 60 10.07 -3.65 -8.57
N ARG A 61 11.33 -3.39 -8.95
CA ARG A 61 12.29 -2.61 -8.14
C ARG A 61 11.79 -1.20 -7.88
N THR A 62 11.06 -0.59 -8.82
CA THR A 62 10.45 0.73 -8.61
C THR A 62 9.46 0.69 -7.44
N THR A 63 8.62 -0.35 -7.39
CA THR A 63 7.66 -0.56 -6.30
C THR A 63 8.39 -0.89 -5.00
N SER A 64 9.35 -1.84 -5.02
CA SER A 64 10.06 -2.23 -3.81
C SER A 64 10.85 -1.08 -3.19
N ASN A 65 11.54 -0.27 -3.99
CA ASN A 65 12.34 0.85 -3.48
C ASN A 65 11.46 1.96 -2.90
N THR A 66 10.31 2.23 -3.52
CA THR A 66 9.36 3.26 -3.05
C THR A 66 8.70 2.86 -1.73
N TYR A 67 8.48 1.56 -1.51
CA TYR A 67 7.68 1.03 -0.41
C TYR A 67 8.45 0.11 0.54
N ALA A 68 9.80 0.16 0.51
CA ALA A 68 10.67 -0.73 1.29
C ALA A 68 10.28 -0.77 2.79
N TYR A 69 10.07 0.41 3.38
CA TYR A 69 9.68 0.53 4.78
C TYR A 69 8.35 -0.18 5.11
N LEU A 70 7.35 -0.10 4.23
CA LEU A 70 6.08 -0.81 4.43
C LEU A 70 6.28 -2.32 4.28
N ILE A 71 7.08 -2.74 3.30
CA ILE A 71 7.35 -4.16 3.07
C ILE A 71 8.01 -4.77 4.30
N ASP A 72 8.98 -4.09 4.90
CA ASP A 72 9.66 -4.57 6.11
C ASP A 72 8.72 -4.64 7.32
N GLU A 73 7.87 -3.63 7.51
CA GLU A 73 6.83 -3.62 8.55
C GLU A 73 5.86 -4.81 8.39
N TYR A 74 5.39 -5.04 7.16
CA TYR A 74 4.46 -6.14 6.87
C TYR A 74 5.13 -7.51 6.97
N LYS A 75 6.39 -7.63 6.58
CA LYS A 75 7.16 -8.87 6.77
C LYS A 75 7.26 -9.23 8.24
N LYS A 76 7.66 -8.28 9.09
CA LYS A 76 7.74 -8.49 10.54
C LYS A 76 6.40 -8.96 11.11
N LYS A 77 5.31 -8.29 10.74
CA LYS A 77 3.96 -8.68 11.17
C LYS A 77 3.59 -10.09 10.71
N THR A 78 3.97 -10.45 9.49
CA THR A 78 3.72 -11.79 8.92
C THR A 78 4.54 -12.85 9.65
N ASP A 79 5.81 -12.57 9.96
CA ASP A 79 6.70 -13.48 10.70
C ASP A 79 6.19 -13.73 12.13
N ASP A 80 5.67 -12.68 12.79
CA ASP A 80 5.02 -12.80 14.11
C ASP A 80 3.78 -13.70 14.03
N GLN A 81 3.00 -13.59 12.95
CA GLN A 81 1.82 -14.43 12.70
C GLN A 81 2.21 -15.89 12.40
N ILE A 82 3.26 -16.11 11.63
CA ILE A 82 3.79 -17.46 11.32
C ILE A 82 4.25 -18.13 12.61
N THR A 83 5.07 -17.44 13.41
CA THR A 83 5.55 -17.94 14.70
C THR A 83 4.37 -18.33 15.60
N SER A 84 3.39 -17.44 15.73
CA SER A 84 2.18 -17.70 16.52
C SER A 84 1.36 -18.88 16.01
N ALA A 85 1.31 -19.10 14.70
CA ALA A 85 0.57 -20.22 14.10
C ALA A 85 1.32 -21.55 14.29
N LEU A 86 2.65 -21.55 14.18
CA LEU A 86 3.48 -22.71 14.44
C LEU A 86 3.41 -23.10 15.92
N ASP A 87 3.55 -22.15 16.85
CA ASP A 87 3.44 -22.41 18.29
C ASP A 87 2.11 -23.07 18.65
N LYS A 88 1.00 -22.57 18.08
CA LYS A 88 -0.31 -23.22 18.24
C LYS A 88 -0.34 -24.62 17.63
N THR A 89 0.34 -24.88 16.53
CA THR A 89 0.30 -26.20 15.90
C THR A 89 1.10 -27.22 16.70
N PHE A 90 2.24 -26.81 17.27
CA PHE A 90 3.13 -27.71 18.02
C PHE A 90 2.75 -27.86 19.50
N ASN A 91 2.12 -26.86 20.12
CA ASN A 91 1.71 -26.94 21.54
C ASN A 91 0.38 -27.68 21.77
N PHE A 92 -0.31 -28.16 20.72
CA PHE A 92 -1.53 -28.96 20.86
C PHE A 92 -1.27 -30.45 21.13
N GLY A 93 0.00 -30.88 21.27
CA GLY A 93 0.38 -32.27 21.52
C GLY A 93 0.70 -32.65 22.98
N GLU A 94 0.60 -31.72 23.94
CA GLU A 94 1.00 -31.92 25.35
C GLU A 94 -0.20 -31.97 26.32
N HIS A 95 -1.36 -32.46 25.87
CA HIS A 95 -2.52 -32.74 26.73
C HIS A 95 -3.08 -34.14 26.51
#